data_AF-A0A962IL12-F1
#
_entry.id   AF-A0A962IL12-F1
#
_cell.length_a   1.000
_cell.length_b   1.000
_cell.length_c   1.000
_cell.angle_alpha   90.00
_cell.angle_beta   90.00
_cell.angle_gamma   90.00
#
_symmetry.space_group_name_H-M   'P 1'
#
loop_
_entity.id
_entity.type
_entity.pdbx_description
1 polymer ?
#
loop_
_entity_poly.entity_id
_entity_poly.type
_entity_poly.pdbx_seq_one_letter_code
_entity_poly.pdbx_strand_id
1 'polypeptide(L)'
;ARTLAEHQFQAGRDPTDAAQLSLTAYERALALQPDDFIARFNQVGVPILLVRHALATGQSAQGWLERLAADVQRLQDHVDNPDDVAIQTAHLHMLRSRAELVANRWPAQEIAQAREQLAIALRSDWDRQQALLALSELALAEHPWSQRRQRLNSERLAADLQALSAGLEEMPDFHQLRLSRAALIELAQQAAPDLPWAGLDASEERRLALQGNPLLAHAQLGSTDRTEEGAGDSGQN
;
A
#
# COMPACT_ATOMS: atom_id res chain seq x y z
N ALA A 1 4.24 -6.79 17.41
CA ALA A 1 2.88 -6.71 18.00
C ALA A 1 2.13 -5.57 17.31
N ARG A 2 0.82 -5.71 17.04
CA ARG A 2 0.03 -4.63 16.44
C ARG A 2 -0.38 -3.61 17.49
N THR A 3 -0.39 -2.32 17.16
CA THR A 3 -0.95 -1.27 18.02
C THR A 3 -2.47 -1.30 18.01
N LEU A 4 -3.12 -0.68 18.99
CA LEU A 4 -4.59 -0.55 19.01
C LEU A 4 -5.10 0.21 17.76
N ALA A 5 -4.36 1.23 17.31
CA ALA A 5 -4.69 2.00 16.11
C ALA A 5 -4.70 1.12 14.86
N GLU A 6 -3.69 0.25 14.69
CA GLU A 6 -3.62 -0.70 13.57
C GLU A 6 -4.78 -1.68 13.59
N HIS A 7 -5.13 -2.19 14.78
CA HIS A 7 -6.27 -3.09 14.93
C HIS A 7 -7.59 -2.38 14.58
N GLN A 8 -7.80 -1.15 15.05
CA GLN A 8 -8.99 -0.36 14.72
C GLN A 8 -9.09 -0.11 13.22
N PHE A 9 -8.00 0.33 12.58
CA PHE A 9 -7.95 0.56 11.14
C PHE A 9 -8.28 -0.70 10.34
N GLN A 10 -7.68 -1.84 10.69
CA GLN A 10 -7.95 -3.13 10.05
C GLN A 10 -9.39 -3.61 10.24
N ALA A 11 -10.01 -3.27 11.36
CA ALA A 11 -11.41 -3.56 11.65
C ALA A 11 -12.38 -2.55 10.99
N GLY A 12 -11.89 -1.62 10.16
CA GLY A 12 -12.69 -0.57 9.53
C GLY A 12 -13.24 0.47 10.51
N ARG A 13 -12.64 0.60 11.69
CA ARG A 13 -12.98 1.61 12.71
C ARG A 13 -12.07 2.83 12.57
N ASP A 14 -12.52 3.96 13.07
CA ASP A 14 -11.70 5.17 13.17
C ASP A 14 -10.52 4.92 14.14
N PRO A 15 -9.26 5.02 13.68
CA PRO A 15 -8.09 4.78 14.50
C PRO A 15 -7.51 6.05 15.13
N THR A 16 -8.11 7.22 14.91
CA THR A 16 -7.49 8.54 15.15
C THR A 16 -7.09 8.73 16.62
N ASP A 17 -7.99 8.47 17.57
CA ASP A 17 -7.71 8.64 18.99
C ASP A 17 -6.59 7.71 19.47
N ALA A 18 -6.62 6.43 19.07
CA ALA A 18 -5.59 5.47 19.44
C ALA A 18 -4.23 5.80 18.79
N ALA A 19 -4.23 6.33 17.57
CA ALA A 19 -3.04 6.80 16.88
C ALA A 19 -2.43 8.00 17.62
N GLN A 20 -3.25 8.96 18.05
CA GLN A 20 -2.76 10.13 18.80
C GLN A 20 -2.16 9.74 20.17
N LEU A 21 -2.76 8.77 20.85
CA LEU A 21 -2.19 8.20 22.08
C LEU A 21 -0.85 7.51 21.81
N SER A 22 -0.73 6.80 20.69
CA SER A 22 0.51 6.13 20.28
C SER A 22 1.62 7.14 19.98
N LEU A 23 1.32 8.23 19.24
CA LEU A 23 2.26 9.33 19.01
C LEU A 23 2.75 9.93 20.32
N THR A 24 1.82 10.24 21.23
CA THR A 24 2.17 10.80 22.55
C THR A 24 3.09 9.86 23.34
N ALA A 25 2.88 8.54 23.24
CA ALA A 25 3.74 7.56 23.90
C ALA A 25 5.14 7.51 23.29
N TYR A 26 5.27 7.53 21.95
CA TYR A 26 6.57 7.58 21.29
C TYR A 26 7.31 8.88 21.56
N GLU A 27 6.62 10.01 21.55
CA GLU A 27 7.22 11.32 21.89
C GLU A 27 7.77 11.33 23.33
N ARG A 28 7.07 10.69 24.27
CA ARG A 28 7.58 10.50 25.64
C ARG A 28 8.79 9.57 25.70
N ALA A 29 8.76 8.48 24.94
CA ALA A 29 9.89 7.55 24.88
C ALA A 29 11.14 8.23 24.33
N LEU A 30 11.00 9.00 23.24
CA LEU A 30 12.09 9.74 22.62
C LEU A 30 12.57 10.93 23.46
N ALA A 31 11.71 11.50 24.32
CA ALA A 31 12.15 12.48 25.30
C ALA A 31 13.07 11.87 26.38
N LEU A 32 12.90 10.58 26.70
CA LEU A 32 13.73 9.86 27.66
C LEU A 32 15.00 9.30 27.01
N GLN A 33 14.89 8.78 25.78
CA GLN A 33 15.99 8.22 25.00
C GLN A 33 15.91 8.74 23.56
N PRO A 34 16.53 9.89 23.27
CA PRO A 34 16.46 10.51 21.95
C PRO A 34 17.00 9.62 20.82
N ASP A 35 17.94 8.74 21.11
CA ASP A 35 18.60 7.88 20.10
C ASP A 35 17.94 6.49 19.99
N ASP A 36 16.75 6.30 20.56
CA ASP A 36 16.00 5.04 20.40
C ASP A 36 15.47 4.91 18.96
N PHE A 37 16.25 4.21 18.12
CA PHE A 37 15.91 3.93 16.73
C PHE A 37 14.56 3.22 16.59
N ILE A 38 14.26 2.24 17.46
CA ILE A 38 13.01 1.46 17.38
C ILE A 38 11.81 2.37 17.66
N ALA A 39 11.91 3.25 18.66
CA ALA A 39 10.85 4.22 18.94
C ALA A 39 10.64 5.20 17.78
N ARG A 40 11.71 5.68 17.13
CA ARG A 40 11.61 6.54 15.93
C ARG A 40 10.98 5.81 14.75
N PHE A 41 11.45 4.60 14.48
CA PHE A 41 10.92 3.75 13.42
C PHE A 41 9.42 3.50 13.61
N ASN A 42 9.01 3.13 14.83
CA ASN A 42 7.61 2.88 15.14
C ASN A 42 6.76 4.16 15.12
N GLN A 43 7.32 5.32 15.49
CA GLN A 43 6.63 6.60 15.38
C GLN A 43 6.24 6.91 13.93
N VAL A 44 7.11 6.62 12.95
CA VAL A 44 6.83 6.82 11.51
C VAL A 44 5.63 5.98 11.04
N GLY A 45 5.41 4.81 11.64
CA GLY A 45 4.25 3.96 11.35
C GLY A 45 2.89 4.64 11.64
N VAL A 46 2.84 5.56 12.59
CA VAL A 46 1.56 6.18 13.00
C VAL A 46 1.03 7.17 11.95
N PRO A 47 1.81 8.13 11.43
CA PRO A 47 1.38 8.96 10.31
C PRO A 47 1.04 8.15 9.04
N ILE A 48 1.75 7.06 8.74
CA ILE A 48 1.40 6.17 7.60
C ILE A 48 -0.05 5.69 7.73
N LEU A 49 -0.42 5.22 8.92
CA LEU A 49 -1.78 4.77 9.21
C LEU A 49 -2.81 5.89 9.08
N LEU A 50 -2.52 7.07 9.62
CA LEU A 50 -3.42 8.22 9.58
C LEU A 50 -3.62 8.76 8.16
N VAL A 51 -2.57 8.81 7.34
CA VAL A 51 -2.68 9.16 5.92
C VAL A 51 -3.55 8.14 5.18
N ARG A 52 -3.33 6.83 5.40
CA ARG A 52 -4.17 5.78 4.80
C ARG A 52 -5.64 5.93 5.20
N HIS A 53 -5.91 6.19 6.48
CA HIS A 53 -7.26 6.42 6.96
C HIS A 53 -7.91 7.65 6.29
N ALA A 54 -7.23 8.80 6.31
CA ALA A 54 -7.73 10.02 5.70
C ALA A 54 -8.05 9.85 4.21
N LEU A 55 -7.15 9.21 3.46
CA LEU A 55 -7.37 8.92 2.05
C LEU A 55 -8.54 7.95 1.81
N ALA A 56 -8.75 6.97 2.71
CA ALA A 56 -9.86 6.02 2.61
C ALA A 56 -11.22 6.64 2.94
N THR A 57 -11.25 7.66 3.80
CA THR A 57 -12.48 8.37 4.21
C THR A 57 -12.72 9.66 3.41
N GLY A 58 -11.89 9.97 2.42
CA GLY A 58 -11.99 11.19 1.62
C GLY A 58 -11.64 12.48 2.37
N GLN A 59 -11.00 12.37 3.54
CA GLN A 59 -10.50 13.49 4.31
C GLN A 59 -9.16 13.99 3.76
N SER A 60 -8.81 15.25 4.05
CA SER A 60 -7.51 15.79 3.68
C SER A 60 -6.40 15.08 4.44
N ALA A 61 -5.42 14.54 3.71
CA ALA A 61 -4.24 13.87 4.28
C ALA A 61 -3.02 14.79 4.38
N GLN A 62 -3.12 16.06 3.97
CA GLN A 62 -1.96 16.94 3.78
C GLN A 62 -1.12 17.12 5.06
N GLY A 63 -1.75 17.45 6.20
CA GLY A 63 -1.03 17.64 7.45
C GLY A 63 -0.33 16.35 7.93
N TRP A 64 -0.94 15.19 7.70
CA TRP A 64 -0.34 13.91 8.05
C TRP A 64 0.81 13.52 7.11
N LEU A 65 0.73 13.87 5.83
CA LEU A 65 1.82 13.69 4.86
C LEU A 65 3.03 14.58 5.19
N GLU A 66 2.81 15.82 5.62
CA GLU A 66 3.87 16.73 6.07
C GLU A 66 4.55 16.20 7.33
N ARG A 67 3.77 15.73 8.31
CA ARG A 67 4.32 15.08 9.51
C ARG A 67 5.11 13.82 9.16
N LEU A 68 4.55 12.94 8.31
CA LEU A 68 5.22 11.73 7.85
C LEU A 68 6.57 12.06 7.20
N ALA A 69 6.61 13.05 6.31
CA ALA A 69 7.85 13.47 5.66
C ALA A 69 8.89 13.95 6.68
N ALA A 70 8.48 14.74 7.67
CA ALA A 70 9.38 15.20 8.73
C ALA A 70 9.86 14.05 9.63
N ASP A 71 9.01 13.08 9.94
CA ASP A 71 9.37 11.90 10.73
C ASP A 71 10.33 10.97 9.97
N VAL A 72 10.10 10.74 8.67
CA VAL A 72 11.01 9.97 7.81
C VAL A 72 12.37 10.65 7.70
N GLN A 73 12.40 11.97 7.48
CA GLN A 73 13.67 12.71 7.44
C GLN A 73 14.44 12.58 8.75
N ARG A 74 13.75 12.75 9.90
CA ARG A 74 14.40 12.54 11.20
C ARG A 74 14.92 11.13 11.39
N LEU A 75 14.23 10.11 10.88
CA LEU A 75 14.70 8.73 10.95
C LEU A 75 15.96 8.54 10.09
N GLN A 76 15.95 9.08 8.87
CA GLN A 76 17.09 9.10 7.95
C GLN A 76 18.33 9.75 8.57
N ASP A 77 18.16 10.86 9.29
CA ASP A 77 19.27 11.58 9.93
C ASP A 77 19.94 10.77 11.08
N HIS A 78 19.33 9.67 11.54
CA HIS A 78 19.80 8.87 12.68
C HIS A 78 20.22 7.44 12.30
N VAL A 79 20.28 7.09 11.01
CA VAL A 79 20.76 5.78 10.55
C VAL A 79 22.11 5.90 9.84
N ASP A 80 22.98 4.92 10.11
CA ASP A 80 24.25 4.78 9.38
C ASP A 80 24.03 4.18 7.98
N ASN A 81 23.03 3.31 7.85
CA ASN A 81 22.69 2.64 6.61
C ASN A 81 21.34 3.17 6.08
N PRO A 82 21.32 3.85 4.91
CA PRO A 82 20.07 4.35 4.33
C PRO A 82 19.10 3.23 3.92
N ASP A 83 19.57 1.99 3.77
CA ASP A 83 18.69 0.86 3.46
C ASP A 83 17.72 0.54 4.61
N ASP A 84 18.11 0.84 5.86
CA ASP A 84 17.33 0.54 7.09
C ASP A 84 16.04 1.38 7.19
N VAL A 85 15.90 2.39 6.33
CA VAL A 85 14.75 3.32 6.28
C VAL A 85 14.06 3.32 4.92
N ALA A 86 14.51 2.47 4.00
CA ALA A 86 14.01 2.43 2.62
C ALA A 86 12.50 2.13 2.58
N ILE A 87 11.99 1.24 3.44
CA ILE A 87 10.57 0.90 3.46
C ILE A 87 9.68 2.05 3.97
N GLN A 88 10.17 2.89 4.90
CA GLN A 88 9.46 4.08 5.36
C GLN A 88 9.43 5.15 4.26
N THR A 89 10.56 5.37 3.60
CA THR A 89 10.66 6.32 2.48
C THR A 89 9.78 5.88 1.31
N ALA A 90 9.76 4.58 0.99
CA ALA A 90 8.83 4.01 0.02
C ALA A 90 7.37 4.34 0.37
N HIS A 91 6.94 4.10 1.61
CA HIS A 91 5.57 4.41 2.03
C HIS A 91 5.22 5.90 1.91
N LEU A 92 6.13 6.80 2.26
CA LEU A 92 5.91 8.24 2.08
C LEU A 92 5.59 8.56 0.61
N HIS A 93 6.42 8.08 -0.32
CA HIS A 93 6.22 8.33 -1.75
C HIS A 93 4.96 7.64 -2.30
N MET A 94 4.65 6.43 -1.86
CA MET A 94 3.40 5.76 -2.23
C MET A 94 2.15 6.51 -1.75
N LEU A 95 2.19 7.07 -0.55
CA LEU A 95 1.05 7.79 0.00
C LEU A 95 0.87 9.16 -0.66
N ARG A 96 1.97 9.84 -1.00
CA ARG A 96 1.93 11.04 -1.85
C ARG A 96 1.36 10.73 -3.22
N SER A 97 1.83 9.65 -3.86
CA SER A 97 1.32 9.24 -5.16
C SER A 97 -0.18 8.93 -5.09
N ARG A 98 -0.65 8.24 -4.06
CA ARG A 98 -2.07 7.98 -3.85
C ARG A 98 -2.90 9.25 -3.67
N ALA A 99 -2.42 10.22 -2.90
CA ALA A 99 -3.10 11.51 -2.72
C ALA A 99 -3.26 12.26 -4.06
N GLU A 100 -2.21 12.25 -4.89
CA GLU A 100 -2.23 12.83 -6.24
C GLU A 100 -3.19 12.11 -7.19
N LEU A 101 -3.20 10.76 -7.17
CA LEU A 101 -4.12 9.95 -7.97
C LEU A 101 -5.59 10.19 -7.59
N VAL A 102 -5.89 10.34 -6.29
CA VAL A 102 -7.23 10.73 -5.79
C VAL A 102 -7.61 12.11 -6.32
N ALA A 103 -6.66 13.03 -6.39
CA ALA A 103 -6.84 14.33 -7.01
C ALA A 103 -6.77 14.32 -8.56
N ASN A 104 -6.79 13.13 -9.17
CA ASN A 104 -6.75 12.89 -10.61
C ASN A 104 -5.51 13.46 -11.34
N ARG A 105 -4.41 13.62 -10.62
CA ARG A 105 -3.09 14.03 -11.13
C ARG A 105 -2.19 12.81 -11.28
N TRP A 106 -1.23 12.87 -12.21
CA TRP A 106 -0.27 11.79 -12.45
C TRP A 106 1.00 12.02 -11.62
N PRO A 107 1.28 11.21 -10.59
CA PRO A 107 2.43 11.41 -9.71
C PRO A 107 3.66 10.64 -10.18
N ALA A 108 4.13 10.93 -11.40
CA ALA A 108 5.24 10.19 -12.02
C ALA A 108 6.48 10.09 -11.12
N GLN A 109 6.86 11.22 -10.51
CA GLN A 109 8.04 11.32 -9.65
C GLN A 109 7.88 10.49 -8.37
N GLU A 110 6.74 10.61 -7.69
CA GLU A 110 6.49 9.87 -6.45
C GLU A 110 6.42 8.36 -6.70
N ILE A 111 5.83 7.92 -7.82
CA ILE A 111 5.82 6.50 -8.21
C ILE A 111 7.26 6.00 -8.46
N ALA A 112 8.06 6.77 -9.20
CA ALA A 112 9.45 6.40 -9.47
C ALA A 112 10.28 6.28 -8.19
N GLN A 113 10.16 7.27 -7.29
CA GLN A 113 10.85 7.27 -6.00
C GLN A 113 10.38 6.11 -5.10
N ALA A 114 9.08 5.85 -5.02
CA ALA A 114 8.56 4.69 -4.29
C ALA A 114 9.17 3.38 -4.80
N ARG A 115 9.25 3.18 -6.12
CA ARG A 115 9.81 1.97 -6.74
C ARG A 115 11.30 1.82 -6.46
N GLU A 116 12.06 2.90 -6.51
CA GLU A 116 13.49 2.90 -6.17
C GLU A 116 13.70 2.44 -4.73
N GLN A 117 12.96 3.00 -3.78
CA GLN A 117 13.06 2.66 -2.37
C GLN A 117 12.58 1.22 -2.09
N LEU A 118 11.52 0.75 -2.76
CA LEU A 118 11.08 -0.64 -2.67
C LEU A 118 12.12 -1.62 -3.22
N ALA A 119 12.84 -1.26 -4.29
CA ALA A 119 13.90 -2.09 -4.82
C ALA A 119 15.10 -2.22 -3.87
N ILE A 120 15.33 -1.23 -3.00
CA ILE A 120 16.29 -1.32 -1.90
C ILE A 120 15.73 -2.22 -0.80
N ALA A 121 14.51 -1.94 -0.32
CA ALA A 121 13.87 -2.70 0.77
C ALA A 121 13.71 -4.20 0.45
N LEU A 122 13.48 -4.58 -0.81
CA LEU A 122 13.37 -5.99 -1.23
C LEU A 122 14.67 -6.79 -1.05
N ARG A 123 15.83 -6.12 -0.93
CA ARG A 123 17.12 -6.76 -0.67
C ARG A 123 17.29 -7.15 0.81
N SER A 124 16.56 -6.49 1.70
CA SER A 124 16.53 -6.77 3.14
C SER A 124 15.61 -7.96 3.41
N ASP A 125 16.11 -9.03 4.03
CA ASP A 125 15.26 -10.15 4.45
C ASP A 125 14.21 -9.73 5.49
N TRP A 126 14.53 -8.72 6.31
CA TRP A 126 13.63 -8.19 7.35
C TRP A 126 12.44 -7.44 6.76
N ASP A 127 12.67 -6.67 5.71
CA ASP A 127 11.65 -5.83 5.09
C ASP A 127 11.00 -6.46 3.87
N ARG A 128 11.54 -7.56 3.33
CA ARG A 128 11.08 -8.18 2.07
C ARG A 128 9.57 -8.39 2.05
N GLN A 129 9.01 -8.96 3.12
CA GLN A 129 7.57 -9.19 3.21
C GLN A 129 6.76 -7.87 3.12
N GLN A 130 7.20 -6.84 3.84
CA GLN A 130 6.53 -5.54 3.86
C GLN A 130 6.71 -4.79 2.52
N ALA A 131 7.89 -4.90 1.91
CA ALA A 131 8.20 -4.32 0.61
C ALA A 131 7.37 -4.96 -0.52
N LEU A 132 7.13 -6.28 -0.48
CA LEU A 132 6.26 -6.96 -1.43
C LEU A 132 4.80 -6.50 -1.32
N LEU A 133 4.28 -6.32 -0.11
CA LEU A 133 2.94 -5.73 0.08
C LEU A 133 2.86 -4.30 -0.42
N ALA A 134 3.88 -3.49 -0.10
CA ALA A 134 3.93 -2.11 -0.53
C ALA A 134 4.04 -2.00 -2.07
N LEU A 135 4.84 -2.86 -2.71
CA LEU A 135 4.89 -2.98 -4.17
C LEU A 135 3.53 -3.36 -4.77
N SER A 136 2.83 -4.32 -4.17
CA SER A 136 1.52 -4.75 -4.66
C SER A 136 0.47 -3.64 -4.52
N GLU A 137 0.47 -2.88 -3.42
CA GLU A 137 -0.37 -1.70 -3.24
C GLU A 137 -0.06 -0.62 -4.29
N LEU A 138 1.22 -0.32 -4.55
CA LEU A 138 1.63 0.66 -5.54
C LEU A 138 1.18 0.26 -6.96
N ALA A 139 1.40 -1.00 -7.34
CA ALA A 139 1.00 -1.54 -8.62
C ALA A 139 -0.53 -1.49 -8.82
N LEU A 140 -1.31 -1.83 -7.80
CA LEU A 140 -2.78 -1.76 -7.83
C LEU A 140 -3.33 -0.33 -7.92
N ALA A 141 -2.56 0.68 -7.48
CA ALA A 141 -2.92 2.08 -7.67
C ALA A 141 -2.52 2.59 -9.07
N GLU A 142 -1.30 2.26 -9.52
CA GLU A 142 -0.71 2.78 -10.75
C GLU A 142 -1.38 2.22 -12.02
N HIS A 143 -1.51 0.90 -12.12
CA HIS A 143 -1.88 0.25 -13.39
C HIS A 143 -3.34 0.51 -13.79
N PRO A 144 -4.35 0.36 -12.91
CA PRO A 144 -5.73 0.68 -13.28
C PRO A 144 -5.90 2.15 -13.66
N TRP A 145 -5.20 3.06 -12.99
CA TRP A 145 -5.23 4.48 -13.35
C TRP A 145 -4.63 4.70 -14.74
N SER A 146 -3.47 4.09 -15.02
CA SER A 146 -2.78 4.20 -16.31
C SER A 146 -3.60 3.58 -17.45
N GLN A 147 -4.25 2.44 -17.22
CA GLN A 147 -5.12 1.78 -18.19
C GLN A 147 -6.30 2.67 -18.58
N ARG A 148 -7.01 3.27 -17.60
CA ARG A 148 -8.13 4.21 -17.88
C ARG A 148 -7.71 5.41 -18.73
N ARG A 149 -6.43 5.77 -18.71
CA ARG A 149 -5.85 6.86 -19.50
C ARG A 149 -5.15 6.40 -20.78
N GLN A 150 -5.25 5.11 -21.14
CA GLN A 150 -4.57 4.50 -22.29
C GLN A 150 -3.03 4.69 -22.25
N ARG A 151 -2.46 4.64 -21.04
CA ARG A 151 -1.02 4.81 -20.76
C ARG A 151 -0.42 3.60 -20.04
N LEU A 152 -1.07 2.44 -20.14
CA LEU A 152 -0.57 1.25 -19.47
C LEU A 152 0.82 0.87 -20.03
N ASN A 153 1.79 0.77 -19.13
CA ASN A 153 3.12 0.25 -19.46
C ASN A 153 3.13 -1.27 -19.22
N SER A 154 3.02 -2.05 -20.29
CA SER A 154 2.94 -3.51 -20.22
C SER A 154 4.22 -4.16 -19.67
N GLU A 155 5.39 -3.60 -19.96
CA GLU A 155 6.66 -4.09 -19.40
C GLU A 155 6.71 -3.88 -17.89
N ARG A 156 6.23 -2.73 -17.41
CA ARG A 156 6.13 -2.45 -15.97
C ARG A 156 5.17 -3.40 -15.27
N LEU A 157 4.00 -3.64 -15.85
CA LEU A 157 3.02 -4.58 -15.31
C LEU A 157 3.58 -6.01 -15.24
N ALA A 158 4.30 -6.44 -16.28
CA ALA A 158 4.97 -7.74 -16.29
C ALA A 158 6.05 -7.85 -15.19
N ALA A 159 6.87 -6.80 -15.01
CA ALA A 159 7.89 -6.76 -13.96
C ALA A 159 7.27 -6.85 -12.55
N ASP A 160 6.16 -6.16 -12.31
CA ASP A 160 5.45 -6.25 -11.03
C ASP A 160 4.89 -7.66 -10.80
N LEU A 161 4.22 -8.25 -11.80
CA LEU A 161 3.72 -9.63 -11.72
C LEU A 161 4.83 -10.65 -11.44
N GLN A 162 6.00 -10.48 -12.06
CA GLN A 162 7.16 -11.32 -11.83
C GLN A 162 7.67 -11.19 -10.39
N ALA A 163 7.80 -9.96 -9.88
CA ALA A 163 8.24 -9.72 -8.50
C ALA A 163 7.27 -10.33 -7.46
N LEU A 164 5.96 -10.18 -7.66
CA LEU A 164 4.95 -10.80 -6.80
C LEU A 164 4.96 -12.33 -6.90
N SER A 165 5.32 -12.88 -8.07
CA SER A 165 5.43 -14.34 -8.25
C SER A 165 6.63 -14.91 -7.50
N ALA A 166 7.80 -14.31 -7.63
CA ALA A 166 8.98 -14.68 -6.84
C ALA A 166 8.69 -14.58 -5.33
N GLY A 167 8.03 -13.51 -4.90
CA GLY A 167 7.62 -13.36 -3.50
C GLY A 167 6.67 -14.47 -2.99
N LEU A 168 5.79 -14.99 -3.85
CA LEU A 168 4.89 -16.10 -3.51
C LEU A 168 5.54 -17.48 -3.61
N GLU A 169 6.64 -17.64 -4.36
CA GLU A 169 7.47 -18.84 -4.31
C GLU A 169 8.19 -18.94 -2.96
N GLU A 170 8.69 -17.80 -2.45
CA GLU A 170 9.32 -17.70 -1.14
C GLU A 170 8.30 -17.81 0.02
N MET A 171 7.11 -17.21 -0.15
CA MET A 171 6.06 -17.14 0.88
C MET A 171 4.70 -17.61 0.33
N PRO A 172 4.51 -18.92 0.14
CA PRO A 172 3.32 -19.47 -0.54
C PRO A 172 2.00 -19.17 0.18
N ASP A 173 2.04 -19.03 1.51
CA ASP A 173 0.87 -18.75 2.35
C ASP A 173 0.56 -17.25 2.46
N PHE A 174 1.20 -16.40 1.65
CA PHE A 174 0.97 -14.96 1.71
C PHE A 174 -0.30 -14.53 0.94
N HIS A 175 -1.46 -14.84 1.50
CA HIS A 175 -2.76 -14.69 0.83
C HIS A 175 -3.06 -13.26 0.31
N GLN A 176 -2.64 -12.22 1.03
CA GLN A 176 -2.82 -10.83 0.61
C GLN A 176 -2.04 -10.51 -0.69
N LEU A 177 -0.81 -11.02 -0.78
CA LEU A 177 0.03 -10.87 -1.97
C LEU A 177 -0.59 -11.61 -3.16
N ARG A 178 -1.16 -12.79 -2.90
CA ARG A 178 -1.88 -13.60 -3.88
C ARG A 178 -3.11 -12.90 -4.45
N LEU A 179 -3.94 -12.28 -3.60
CA LEU A 179 -5.08 -11.47 -4.07
C LEU A 179 -4.63 -10.30 -4.93
N SER A 180 -3.56 -9.62 -4.53
CA SER A 180 -3.03 -8.49 -5.28
C SER A 180 -2.52 -8.94 -6.65
N ARG A 181 -1.83 -10.09 -6.72
CA ARG A 181 -1.39 -10.70 -7.98
C ARG A 181 -2.58 -11.06 -8.89
N ALA A 182 -3.62 -11.69 -8.33
CA ALA A 182 -4.84 -12.05 -9.09
C ALA A 182 -5.48 -10.82 -9.76
N ALA A 183 -5.63 -9.72 -9.01
CA ALA A 183 -6.19 -8.48 -9.55
C ALA A 183 -5.32 -7.86 -10.67
N LEU A 184 -4.00 -7.95 -10.57
CA LEU A 184 -3.10 -7.51 -11.64
C LEU A 184 -3.14 -8.42 -12.87
N ILE A 185 -3.33 -9.73 -12.71
CA ILE A 185 -3.52 -10.66 -13.83
C ILE A 185 -4.82 -10.32 -14.57
N GLU A 186 -5.93 -10.08 -13.87
CA GLU A 186 -7.20 -9.67 -14.50
C GLU A 186 -7.07 -8.37 -15.27
N LEU A 187 -6.42 -7.38 -14.67
CA LEU A 187 -6.14 -6.09 -15.30
C LEU A 187 -5.34 -6.28 -16.59
N ALA A 188 -4.29 -7.11 -16.50
CA ALA A 188 -3.51 -7.45 -17.65
C ALA A 188 -4.44 -8.05 -18.72
N GLN A 189 -5.25 -9.09 -18.40
CA GLN A 189 -6.07 -9.86 -19.35
C GLN A 189 -7.02 -8.99 -20.15
N GLN A 190 -7.51 -7.93 -19.52
CA GLN A 190 -8.35 -6.93 -20.16
C GLN A 190 -7.56 -5.98 -21.07
N ALA A 191 -6.34 -5.62 -20.70
CA ALA A 191 -5.54 -4.60 -21.40
C ALA A 191 -4.76 -5.14 -22.60
N ALA A 192 -4.29 -6.39 -22.57
CA ALA A 192 -3.47 -6.97 -23.64
C ALA A 192 -3.62 -8.50 -23.73
N PRO A 193 -4.78 -9.01 -24.18
CA PRO A 193 -5.12 -10.45 -24.15
C PRO A 193 -4.16 -11.35 -24.93
N ASP A 194 -3.40 -10.79 -25.88
CA ASP A 194 -2.49 -11.55 -26.75
C ASP A 194 -1.11 -11.81 -26.13
N LEU A 195 -0.83 -11.28 -24.94
CA LEU A 195 0.47 -11.42 -24.28
C LEU A 195 0.59 -12.73 -23.47
N PRO A 196 1.82 -13.25 -23.28
CA PRO A 196 2.08 -14.61 -22.77
C PRO A 196 1.63 -14.89 -21.32
N TRP A 197 1.16 -13.87 -20.60
CA TRP A 197 0.58 -14.05 -19.26
C TRP A 197 -0.87 -14.56 -19.30
N ALA A 198 -1.40 -14.86 -20.50
CA ALA A 198 -2.63 -15.64 -20.72
C ALA A 198 -2.61 -17.05 -20.07
N GLY A 199 -1.44 -17.57 -19.70
CA GLY A 199 -1.31 -18.83 -18.95
C GLY A 199 -1.52 -18.70 -17.43
N LEU A 200 -1.62 -17.47 -16.89
CA LEU A 200 -1.90 -17.25 -15.48
C LEU A 200 -3.42 -17.24 -15.25
N ASP A 201 -3.90 -18.11 -14.36
CA ASP A 201 -5.33 -18.18 -14.00
C ASP A 201 -5.61 -17.32 -12.76
N ALA A 202 -6.14 -16.11 -12.98
CA ALA A 202 -6.55 -15.22 -11.89
C ALA A 202 -7.65 -15.82 -11.00
N SER A 203 -8.54 -16.64 -11.56
CA SER A 203 -9.62 -17.29 -10.80
C SER A 203 -9.04 -18.33 -9.85
N GLU A 204 -8.03 -19.09 -10.28
CA GLU A 204 -7.30 -20.00 -9.42
C GLU A 204 -6.56 -19.24 -8.30
N GLU A 205 -5.85 -18.15 -8.61
CA GLU A 205 -5.16 -17.35 -7.59
C GLU A 205 -6.12 -16.83 -6.52
N ARG A 206 -7.28 -16.31 -6.94
CA ARG A 206 -8.31 -15.83 -6.02
C ARG A 206 -8.86 -16.98 -5.18
N ARG A 207 -9.17 -18.12 -5.79
CA ARG A 207 -9.65 -19.31 -5.09
C ARG A 207 -8.65 -19.75 -4.01
N LEU A 208 -7.36 -19.84 -4.33
CA LEU A 208 -6.30 -20.22 -3.39
C LEU A 208 -6.15 -19.22 -2.24
N ALA A 209 -6.24 -17.92 -2.53
CA ALA A 209 -6.15 -16.89 -1.51
C ALA A 209 -7.34 -16.93 -0.53
N LEU A 210 -8.56 -17.13 -1.04
CA LEU A 210 -9.77 -17.20 -0.22
C LEU A 210 -9.86 -18.50 0.59
N GLN A 211 -9.35 -19.62 0.06
CA GLN A 211 -9.26 -20.88 0.79
C GLN A 211 -8.29 -20.79 1.99
N GLY A 212 -7.17 -20.09 1.82
CA GLY A 212 -6.19 -19.93 2.89
C GLY A 212 -6.52 -18.85 3.92
N ASN A 213 -7.34 -17.85 3.57
CA ASN A 213 -7.82 -16.84 4.50
C ASN A 213 -9.28 -16.44 4.25
N PRO A 214 -10.24 -17.12 4.88
CA PRO A 214 -11.67 -16.86 4.72
C PRO A 214 -12.10 -15.43 5.10
N LEU A 215 -11.35 -14.74 5.97
CA LEU A 215 -11.64 -13.36 6.36
C LEU A 215 -11.50 -12.39 5.18
N LEU A 216 -10.65 -12.71 4.19
CA LEU A 216 -10.51 -11.91 2.97
C LEU A 216 -11.74 -12.02 2.06
N ALA A 217 -12.48 -13.14 2.10
CA ALA A 217 -13.70 -13.33 1.32
C ALA A 217 -14.78 -12.32 1.74
N HIS A 218 -14.95 -12.11 3.04
CA HIS A 218 -15.92 -11.15 3.57
C HIS A 218 -15.59 -9.71 3.19
N ALA A 219 -14.30 -9.35 3.15
CA ALA A 219 -13.86 -8.02 2.74
C ALA A 219 -14.14 -7.75 1.24
N GLN A 220 -13.99 -8.75 0.37
CA GLN A 220 -14.30 -8.60 -1.06
C GLN A 220 -15.80 -8.44 -1.31
N LEU A 221 -16.64 -9.26 -0.67
CA LEU A 221 -18.10 -9.23 -0.85
C LEU A 221 -18.73 -7.90 -0.38
N GLY A 222 -18.19 -7.26 0.66
CA GLY A 222 -18.70 -5.96 1.11
C GLY A 222 -18.37 -4.78 0.18
N SER A 223 -17.45 -4.96 -0.78
CA SER A 223 -17.04 -3.90 -1.70
C SER A 223 -17.90 -3.80 -2.96
N THR A 224 -18.51 -4.93 -3.40
CA THR A 224 -19.33 -4.98 -4.61
C THR A 224 -20.70 -4.33 -4.43
N ASP A 225 -21.27 -4.36 -3.22
CA ASP A 225 -22.60 -3.79 -2.95
C ASP A 225 -22.65 -2.26 -3.01
N ARG A 226 -21.52 -1.54 -2.84
CA ARG A 226 -21.51 -0.07 -2.80
C ARG A 226 -21.46 0.61 -4.17
N THR A 227 -21.14 -0.11 -5.24
CA THR A 227 -20.99 0.47 -6.58
C THR A 227 -22.29 0.52 -7.39
N GLU A 228 -23.35 -0.19 -6.98
CA GLU A 228 -24.59 -0.25 -7.77
C GLU A 228 -25.67 0.77 -7.34
N GLU A 229 -25.61 1.36 -6.14
CA GLU A 229 -26.68 2.26 -5.64
C GLU A 229 -26.56 3.73 -6.09
N GLY A 230 -25.50 4.13 -6.81
CA GLY A 230 -25.23 5.55 -7.12
C GLY A 230 -25.53 6.04 -8.55
N ALA A 231 -25.95 5.15 -9.47
CA ALA A 231 -26.02 5.47 -10.91
C ALA A 231 -27.43 5.78 -11.44
N GLY A 232 -28.43 5.90 -10.58
CA GLY A 232 -29.81 6.14 -11.01
C GLY A 232 -30.50 7.24 -10.21
N ASP A 233 -30.23 8.52 -10.53
CA ASP A 233 -31.26 9.56 -10.64
C ASP A 233 -30.63 10.90 -11.07
N SER A 234 -30.43 11.08 -12.39
CA SER A 234 -30.18 12.40 -12.95
C SER A 234 -30.88 12.51 -14.30
N GLY A 235 -32.20 12.64 -14.24
CA GLY A 235 -32.99 12.92 -15.44
C GLY A 235 -34.47 13.15 -15.16
N GLN A 236 -34.83 14.39 -14.83
CA GLN A 236 -35.98 15.11 -15.41
C GLN A 236 -36.06 16.55 -14.87
N ASN A 237 -35.66 17.51 -15.71
CA ASN A 237 -36.23 18.86 -15.80
C ASN A 237 -35.89 19.45 -17.17
#